data_AF-A0A960QJC1-F1
#
_entry.id   AF-A0A960QJC1-F1
#
_cell.length_a   1.000
_cell.length_b   1.000
_cell.length_c   1.000
_cell.angle_alpha   90.00
_cell.angle_beta   90.00
_cell.angle_gamma   90.00
#
_symmetry.space_group_name_H-M   'P 1'
#
loop_
_entity.id
_entity.type
_entity.pdbx_description
1 polymer ?
#
loop_
_entity_poly.entity_id
_entity_poly.type
_entity_poly.pdbx_seq_one_letter_code
_entity_poly.pdbx_strand_id
1 'polypeptide(L)'
;MGPRDGVGTGGRVDGMNLLSPASLRNRQHCSLAPIQSQSYSLALRPRAFLNQLLHFDHPKLVIRNRGFALCRETEFGVFFSEEENYADPVSGLRIRPDQIRGIFFHQQAGAPPTFELLFEDAGFVCAIHPSNAQNSRNTIEHILRSFPCRAVDGERLRAAGAAAWLDEHLEMGSDSPDAWSEISQINDSSGFRLSTGRAGFAFEGCFQPWVADRDGAVVRLSDRGQQTVVFANLLDGSVSLPMKMKRAYL
;
A
#
# COMPACT_ATOMS: atom_id res chain seq x y z
N MET A 1 -11.61 35.73 42.15
CA MET A 1 -11.22 36.38 40.88
C MET A 1 -9.93 35.72 40.41
N GLY A 2 -9.90 35.25 39.17
CA GLY A 2 -8.83 34.43 38.58
C GLY A 2 -9.46 33.31 37.73
N PRO A 3 -9.39 33.36 36.39
CA PRO A 3 -10.31 32.64 35.52
C PRO A 3 -9.82 31.25 35.09
N ARG A 4 -10.79 30.49 34.58
CA ARG A 4 -10.73 29.18 33.95
C ARG A 4 -10.04 29.26 32.59
N ASP A 5 -9.18 28.29 32.28
CA ASP A 5 -8.82 27.82 30.94
C ASP A 5 -8.48 26.33 31.10
N GLY A 6 -8.83 25.37 30.26
CA GLY A 6 -9.63 25.31 29.06
C GLY A 6 -9.65 23.82 28.74
N VAL A 7 -10.81 23.18 28.86
CA VAL A 7 -10.99 21.77 28.52
C VAL A 7 -10.92 21.67 27.00
N GLY A 8 -9.76 21.29 26.48
CA GLY A 8 -9.58 20.90 25.08
C GLY A 8 -10.31 19.59 24.83
N THR A 9 -11.52 19.67 24.29
CA THR A 9 -12.25 18.55 23.73
C THR A 9 -11.40 17.89 22.66
N GLY A 10 -10.99 16.64 22.91
CA GLY A 10 -10.37 15.78 21.90
C GLY A 10 -11.26 15.71 20.67
N GLY A 11 -10.75 16.23 19.56
CA GLY A 11 -11.36 16.12 18.25
C GLY A 11 -11.38 14.66 17.85
N ARG A 12 -12.51 14.02 18.12
CA ARG A 12 -12.88 12.73 17.54
C ARG A 12 -12.91 12.93 16.04
N VAL A 13 -12.05 12.23 15.31
CA VAL A 13 -12.14 12.15 13.85
C VAL A 13 -13.38 11.32 13.56
N ASP A 14 -14.50 11.99 13.33
CA ASP A 14 -15.75 11.38 12.93
C ASP A 14 -15.53 10.57 11.64
N GLY A 15 -16.04 9.35 11.65
CA GLY A 15 -15.84 8.34 10.63
C GLY A 15 -16.03 8.89 9.21
N MET A 16 -14.99 8.71 8.38
CA MET A 16 -15.05 8.98 6.96
C MET A 16 -16.12 8.11 6.29
N ASN A 17 -17.32 8.65 6.13
CA ASN A 17 -18.41 8.01 5.43
C ASN A 17 -18.18 8.16 3.90
N LEU A 18 -17.16 7.47 3.37
CA LEU A 18 -16.84 7.40 1.93
C LEU A 18 -17.87 6.56 1.14
N LEU A 19 -18.82 5.95 1.85
CA LEU A 19 -19.77 4.98 1.34
C LEU A 19 -21.20 5.34 1.76
N SER A 20 -21.75 6.44 1.24
CA SER A 20 -23.22 6.59 1.26
C SER A 20 -23.84 5.50 0.37
N PRO A 21 -24.73 4.64 0.90
CA PRO A 21 -25.39 3.59 0.14
C PRO A 21 -26.59 4.20 -0.59
N ALA A 22 -26.35 4.87 -1.71
CA ALA A 22 -27.42 5.31 -2.59
C ALA A 22 -27.09 4.97 -4.06
N SER A 23 -27.97 4.15 -4.65
CA SER A 23 -28.13 3.88 -6.09
C SER A 23 -27.02 3.13 -6.84
N LEU A 24 -27.02 1.79 -6.70
CA LEU A 24 -26.33 0.80 -7.56
C LEU A 24 -26.94 0.68 -8.98
N ARG A 25 -27.08 1.78 -9.75
CA ARG A 25 -27.66 1.71 -11.12
C ARG A 25 -26.95 2.49 -12.22
N ASN A 26 -25.73 2.99 -12.03
CA ASN A 26 -24.93 3.53 -13.13
C ASN A 26 -23.76 2.62 -13.47
N ARG A 27 -23.91 1.82 -14.53
CA ARG A 27 -22.78 1.20 -15.23
C ARG A 27 -22.16 2.27 -16.14
N GLN A 28 -21.11 2.93 -15.68
CA GLN A 28 -20.27 3.74 -16.57
C GLN A 28 -19.18 2.84 -17.16
N HIS A 29 -18.96 2.93 -18.47
CA HIS A 29 -17.83 2.28 -19.12
C HIS A 29 -16.55 3.06 -18.79
N CYS A 30 -15.72 2.50 -17.92
CA CYS A 30 -14.39 3.00 -17.63
C CYS A 30 -13.48 2.87 -18.89
N SER A 31 -12.83 3.95 -19.33
CA SER A 31 -11.99 4.02 -20.54
C SER A 31 -10.60 4.58 -20.21
N LEU A 32 -9.55 4.08 -20.86
CA LEU A 32 -8.14 4.45 -20.63
C LEU A 32 -7.69 5.73 -21.41
N ALA A 33 -8.63 6.56 -21.89
CA ALA A 33 -8.30 7.73 -22.69
C ALA A 33 -7.39 8.75 -21.95
N PRO A 34 -6.53 9.51 -22.65
CA PRO A 34 -5.64 10.49 -22.04
C PRO A 34 -6.45 11.70 -21.57
N ILE A 35 -6.89 11.66 -20.31
CA ILE A 35 -7.69 12.70 -19.67
C ILE A 35 -6.99 13.10 -18.35
N GLN A 36 -7.31 14.32 -17.88
CA GLN A 36 -7.17 14.77 -16.49
C GLN A 36 -7.34 13.62 -15.49
N SER A 37 -6.59 13.66 -14.37
CA SER A 37 -6.57 12.61 -13.33
C SER A 37 -7.96 12.00 -13.08
N GLN A 38 -8.09 10.70 -13.30
CA GLN A 38 -9.32 9.94 -13.11
C GLN A 38 -9.15 8.96 -11.95
N SER A 39 -10.17 8.88 -11.12
CA SER A 39 -10.22 7.95 -10.00
C SER A 39 -11.56 7.23 -9.98
N TYR A 40 -11.52 5.92 -9.76
CA TYR A 40 -12.69 5.06 -9.75
C TYR A 40 -12.70 4.20 -8.51
N SER A 41 -13.87 4.06 -7.88
CA SER A 41 -14.14 3.05 -6.86
C SER A 41 -14.73 1.83 -7.55
N LEU A 42 -14.09 0.67 -7.37
CA LEU A 42 -14.54 -0.60 -7.92
C LEU A 42 -15.49 -1.29 -6.94
N ALA A 43 -16.42 -2.09 -7.47
CA ALA A 43 -17.29 -2.93 -6.66
C ALA A 43 -16.46 -3.83 -5.73
N LEU A 44 -16.79 -3.84 -4.45
CA LEU A 44 -16.04 -4.53 -3.41
C LEU A 44 -16.17 -6.06 -3.55
N ARG A 45 -15.25 -6.65 -4.30
CA ARG A 45 -15.10 -8.11 -4.46
C ARG A 45 -13.62 -8.49 -4.28
N PRO A 46 -13.08 -8.40 -3.05
CA PRO A 46 -11.63 -8.48 -2.81
C PRO A 46 -10.99 -9.76 -3.33
N ARG A 47 -11.55 -10.94 -3.04
CA ARG A 47 -11.02 -12.22 -3.54
C ARG A 47 -10.95 -12.29 -5.06
N ALA A 48 -12.00 -11.82 -5.75
CA ALA A 48 -12.03 -11.80 -7.20
C ALA A 48 -10.98 -10.84 -7.78
N PHE A 49 -10.76 -9.70 -7.12
CA PHE A 49 -9.74 -8.72 -7.49
C PHE A 49 -8.32 -9.26 -7.27
N LEU A 50 -8.04 -9.88 -6.12
CA LEU A 50 -6.74 -10.50 -5.82
C LEU A 50 -6.38 -11.56 -6.88
N ASN A 51 -7.36 -12.34 -7.32
CA ASN A 51 -7.19 -13.30 -8.41
C ASN A 51 -6.92 -12.66 -9.80
N GLN A 52 -7.07 -11.34 -9.96
CA GLN A 52 -6.65 -10.67 -11.20
C GLN A 52 -5.17 -10.30 -11.17
N LEU A 53 -4.56 -10.23 -9.98
CA LEU A 53 -3.20 -9.72 -9.82
C LEU A 53 -2.15 -10.62 -10.50
N LEU A 54 -2.37 -11.93 -10.55
CA LEU A 54 -1.47 -12.89 -11.22
C LEU A 54 -1.36 -12.70 -12.74
N HIS A 55 -2.22 -11.85 -13.33
CA HIS A 55 -2.21 -11.54 -14.75
C HIS A 55 -1.45 -10.25 -15.07
N PHE A 56 -0.83 -9.60 -14.09
CA PHE A 56 0.07 -8.48 -14.33
C PHE A 56 1.49 -8.99 -14.59
N ASP A 57 2.15 -8.43 -15.61
CA ASP A 57 3.56 -8.70 -15.87
C ASP A 57 4.42 -7.79 -14.98
N HIS A 58 5.13 -8.35 -14.01
CA HIS A 58 6.05 -7.63 -13.12
C HIS A 58 5.51 -6.29 -12.57
N PRO A 59 4.33 -6.28 -11.91
CA PRO A 59 3.84 -5.06 -11.25
C PRO A 59 4.77 -4.62 -10.11
N LYS A 60 4.70 -3.34 -9.77
CA LYS A 60 5.27 -2.85 -8.51
C LYS A 60 4.23 -2.93 -7.41
N LEU A 61 4.55 -3.67 -6.35
CA LEU A 61 3.85 -3.68 -5.09
C LEU A 61 4.42 -2.58 -4.20
N VAL A 62 3.55 -1.67 -3.75
CA VAL A 62 3.89 -0.61 -2.81
C VAL A 62 3.19 -0.89 -1.49
N ILE A 63 3.98 -0.93 -0.41
CA ILE A 63 3.52 -1.19 0.94
C ILE A 63 3.91 -0.02 1.82
N ARG A 64 2.97 0.43 2.64
CA ARG A 64 3.11 1.60 3.50
C ARG A 64 2.71 1.23 4.91
N ASN A 65 3.57 1.58 5.85
CA ASN A 65 3.30 1.49 7.27
C ASN A 65 3.94 2.68 7.98
N ARG A 66 3.66 2.85 9.27
CA ARG A 66 4.22 3.95 10.06
C ARG A 66 5.76 3.90 10.04
N GLY A 67 6.37 4.95 9.49
CA GLY A 67 7.82 5.05 9.37
C GLY A 67 8.43 4.01 8.43
N PHE A 68 7.64 3.32 7.61
CA PHE A 68 8.12 2.29 6.70
C PHE A 68 7.40 2.36 5.35
N ALA A 69 8.16 2.41 4.27
CA ALA A 69 7.63 2.22 2.94
C ALA A 69 8.49 1.25 2.14
N LEU A 70 7.84 0.43 1.33
CA LEU A 70 8.48 -0.53 0.44
C LEU A 70 7.87 -0.36 -0.94
N CYS A 71 8.71 -0.27 -1.95
CA CYS A 71 8.34 -0.44 -3.35
C CYS A 71 9.13 -1.62 -3.90
N ARG A 72 8.43 -2.63 -4.43
CA ARG A 72 9.05 -3.85 -4.93
C ARG A 72 8.40 -4.27 -6.24
N GLU A 73 9.21 -4.40 -7.29
CA GLU A 73 8.82 -5.17 -8.47
C GLU A 73 8.67 -6.64 -8.08
N THR A 74 7.50 -7.21 -8.35
CA THR A 74 7.16 -8.57 -7.95
C THR A 74 6.36 -9.26 -9.04
N GLU A 75 6.23 -10.58 -8.93
CA GLU A 75 5.15 -11.33 -9.55
C GLU A 75 4.09 -11.62 -8.48
N PHE A 76 2.84 -11.78 -8.91
CA PHE A 76 1.78 -12.30 -8.05
C PHE A 76 1.52 -13.75 -8.42
N GLY A 77 1.51 -14.61 -7.41
CA GLY A 77 1.11 -16.00 -7.54
C GLY A 77 -0.40 -16.19 -7.37
N VAL A 78 -0.77 -17.44 -7.14
CA VAL A 78 -2.14 -17.78 -6.72
C VAL A 78 -2.27 -17.49 -5.23
N PHE A 79 -3.32 -16.78 -4.83
CA PHE A 79 -3.63 -16.58 -3.42
C PHE A 79 -4.29 -17.83 -2.84
N PHE A 80 -3.72 -18.37 -1.76
CA PHE A 80 -4.25 -19.50 -1.01
C PHE A 80 -4.93 -19.02 0.28
N SER A 81 -6.01 -19.68 0.67
CA SER A 81 -6.62 -19.45 1.98
C SER A 81 -5.75 -20.10 3.05
N GLU A 82 -5.27 -19.32 3.99
CA GLU A 82 -4.50 -19.74 5.17
C GLU A 82 -5.18 -19.18 6.42
N GLU A 83 -5.90 -20.03 7.15
CA GLU A 83 -6.72 -19.62 8.29
C GLU A 83 -7.71 -18.49 7.88
N GLU A 84 -7.54 -17.28 8.42
CA GLU A 84 -8.33 -16.09 8.11
C GLU A 84 -7.72 -15.22 6.98
N ASN A 85 -6.53 -15.59 6.49
CA ASN A 85 -5.77 -14.83 5.50
C ASN A 85 -5.86 -15.46 4.10
N TYR A 86 -5.62 -14.62 3.10
CA TYR A 86 -5.29 -14.97 1.73
C TYR A 86 -3.82 -14.64 1.51
N ALA A 87 -2.99 -15.66 1.33
CA ALA A 87 -1.55 -15.54 1.20
C ALA A 87 -1.10 -15.84 -0.23
N ASP A 88 -0.26 -14.97 -0.78
CA ASP A 88 0.50 -15.22 -1.99
C ASP A 88 1.98 -15.37 -1.63
N PRO A 89 2.54 -16.60 -1.66
CA PRO A 89 3.94 -16.84 -1.29
C PRO A 89 4.94 -16.25 -2.30
N VAL A 90 4.51 -15.92 -3.52
CA VAL A 90 5.39 -15.34 -4.54
C VAL A 90 5.67 -13.87 -4.23
N SER A 91 4.62 -13.08 -4.06
CA SER A 91 4.77 -11.67 -3.67
C SER A 91 5.14 -11.51 -2.20
N GLY A 92 4.77 -12.47 -1.34
CA GLY A 92 4.93 -12.38 0.11
C GLY A 92 3.76 -11.67 0.81
N LEU A 93 2.68 -11.39 0.07
CA LEU A 93 1.52 -10.65 0.54
C LEU A 93 0.53 -11.56 1.28
N ARG A 94 0.06 -11.13 2.45
CA ARG A 94 -1.00 -11.81 3.22
C ARG A 94 -2.09 -10.80 3.55
N ILE A 95 -3.31 -11.07 3.12
CA ILE A 95 -4.43 -10.13 3.19
C ILE A 95 -5.64 -10.83 3.79
N ARG A 96 -6.36 -10.17 4.69
CA ARG A 96 -7.71 -10.57 5.11
C ARG A 96 -8.74 -9.93 4.18
N PRO A 97 -9.36 -10.67 3.24
CA PRO A 97 -10.21 -10.05 2.23
C PRO A 97 -11.45 -9.36 2.82
N ASP A 98 -11.93 -9.82 3.98
CA ASP A 98 -13.04 -9.25 4.76
C ASP A 98 -12.73 -7.86 5.35
N GLN A 99 -11.45 -7.54 5.52
CA GLN A 99 -10.97 -6.26 6.06
C GLN A 99 -10.83 -5.17 4.99
N ILE A 100 -10.88 -5.54 3.70
CA ILE A 100 -10.84 -4.56 2.60
C ILE A 100 -12.20 -3.87 2.53
N ARG A 101 -12.19 -2.54 2.68
CA ARG A 101 -13.35 -1.65 2.62
C ARG A 101 -13.49 -0.93 1.28
N GLY A 102 -12.42 -0.86 0.50
CA GLY A 102 -12.46 -0.25 -0.83
C GLY A 102 -11.32 -0.72 -1.72
N ILE A 103 -11.62 -0.75 -3.02
CA ILE A 103 -10.64 -0.98 -4.08
C ILE A 103 -10.80 0.18 -5.05
N PHE A 104 -9.72 0.92 -5.26
CA PHE A 104 -9.73 2.12 -6.07
C PHE A 104 -8.74 1.98 -7.22
N PHE A 105 -9.10 2.53 -8.38
CA PHE A 105 -8.22 2.65 -9.53
C PHE A 105 -7.95 4.13 -9.79
N HIS A 106 -6.68 4.48 -9.95
CA HIS A 106 -6.21 5.81 -10.23
C HIS A 106 -5.41 5.83 -11.53
N GLN A 107 -5.70 6.81 -12.39
CA GLN A 107 -4.96 7.07 -13.61
C GLN A 107 -4.74 8.57 -13.76
N GLN A 108 -3.49 9.00 -13.88
CA GLN A 108 -3.12 10.39 -14.06
C GLN A 108 -2.07 10.51 -15.16
N ALA A 109 -2.14 11.59 -15.95
CA ALA A 109 -1.13 11.90 -16.94
C ALA A 109 0.27 11.98 -16.30
N GLY A 110 1.24 11.25 -16.89
CA GLY A 110 2.62 11.22 -16.40
C GLY A 110 2.87 10.30 -15.21
N ALA A 111 1.85 9.63 -14.67
CA ALA A 111 1.98 8.67 -13.58
C ALA A 111 1.51 7.26 -14.03
N PRO A 112 2.12 6.19 -13.51
CA PRO A 112 1.63 4.83 -13.77
C PRO A 112 0.22 4.64 -13.20
N PRO A 113 -0.65 3.84 -13.87
CA PRO A 113 -1.92 3.45 -13.30
C PRO A 113 -1.70 2.73 -11.97
N THR A 114 -2.61 2.92 -11.01
CA THR A 114 -2.47 2.40 -9.66
C THR A 114 -3.78 1.83 -9.15
N PHE A 115 -3.74 0.65 -8.56
CA PHE A 115 -4.81 0.13 -7.73
C PHE A 115 -4.46 0.33 -6.26
N GLU A 116 -5.39 0.88 -5.48
CA GLU A 116 -5.23 1.16 -4.06
C GLU A 116 -6.25 0.33 -3.26
N LEU A 117 -5.78 -0.30 -2.18
CA LEU A 117 -6.61 -1.07 -1.26
C LEU A 117 -6.81 -0.29 0.03
N LEU A 118 -8.06 0.02 0.34
CA LEU A 118 -8.45 0.63 1.61
C LEU A 118 -8.87 -0.47 2.59
N PHE A 119 -8.20 -0.52 3.73
CA PHE A 119 -8.50 -1.44 4.83
C PHE A 119 -9.21 -0.72 5.98
N GLU A 120 -10.08 -1.42 6.70
CA GLU A 120 -10.91 -0.86 7.79
C GLU A 120 -10.10 -0.12 8.86
N ASP A 121 -9.10 -0.78 9.44
CA ASP A 121 -8.30 -0.23 10.55
C ASP A 121 -6.87 0.17 10.13
N ALA A 122 -6.53 -0.05 8.85
CA ALA A 122 -5.20 0.20 8.32
C ALA A 122 -5.14 1.35 7.29
N GLY A 123 -6.24 1.72 6.64
CA GLY A 123 -6.21 2.75 5.60
C GLY A 123 -5.56 2.25 4.30
N PHE A 124 -4.89 3.14 3.57
CA PHE A 124 -4.23 2.85 2.28
C PHE A 124 -2.80 2.31 2.44
N VAL A 125 -2.67 1.09 2.97
CA VAL A 125 -1.37 0.45 3.23
C VAL A 125 -0.79 -0.33 2.05
N CYS A 126 -1.58 -0.60 1.01
CA CYS A 126 -1.17 -1.44 -0.11
C CYS A 126 -1.65 -0.85 -1.44
N ALA A 127 -0.70 -0.66 -2.36
CA ALA A 127 -0.96 -0.27 -3.74
C ALA A 127 -0.28 -1.21 -4.73
N ILE A 128 -0.89 -1.38 -5.90
CA ILE A 128 -0.37 -2.17 -7.01
C ILE A 128 -0.26 -1.26 -8.22
N HIS A 129 0.94 -1.14 -8.77
CA HIS A 129 1.21 -0.43 -10.01
C HIS A 129 1.49 -1.44 -11.11
N PRO A 130 0.53 -1.72 -12.01
CA PRO A 130 0.79 -2.54 -13.17
C PRO A 130 1.91 -1.94 -14.02
N SER A 131 2.73 -2.80 -14.59
CA SER A 131 3.74 -2.36 -15.56
C SER A 131 3.10 -1.82 -16.84
N ASN A 132 3.89 -1.16 -17.67
CA ASN A 132 3.45 -0.70 -19.00
C ASN A 132 3.38 -1.83 -20.05
N ALA A 133 3.60 -3.09 -19.67
CA ALA A 133 3.50 -4.23 -20.56
C ALA A 133 2.09 -4.41 -21.14
N GLN A 134 1.99 -4.99 -22.33
CA GLN A 134 0.69 -5.14 -23.01
C GLN A 134 -0.27 -6.00 -22.22
N ASN A 135 0.20 -7.09 -21.60
CA ASN A 135 -0.63 -7.95 -20.77
C ASN A 135 -1.19 -7.18 -19.58
N SER A 136 -0.35 -6.39 -18.89
CA SER A 136 -0.78 -5.53 -17.79
C SER A 136 -1.88 -4.55 -18.19
N ARG A 137 -1.78 -3.92 -19.38
CA ARG A 137 -2.84 -3.06 -19.91
C ARG A 137 -4.13 -3.82 -20.17
N ASN A 138 -4.04 -5.00 -20.78
CA ASN A 138 -5.20 -5.86 -21.03
C ASN A 138 -5.88 -6.27 -19.71
N THR A 139 -5.09 -6.59 -18.68
CA THR A 139 -5.58 -6.94 -17.34
C THR A 139 -6.28 -5.75 -16.68
N ILE A 140 -5.74 -4.52 -16.78
CA ILE A 140 -6.43 -3.30 -16.32
C ILE A 140 -7.79 -3.16 -17.02
N GLU A 141 -7.83 -3.23 -18.34
CA GLU A 141 -9.09 -3.11 -19.09
C GLU A 141 -10.10 -4.19 -18.69
N HIS A 142 -9.63 -5.42 -18.50
CA HIS A 142 -10.47 -6.52 -18.05
C HIS A 142 -11.06 -6.24 -16.66
N ILE A 143 -10.24 -5.81 -15.70
CA ILE A 143 -10.71 -5.42 -14.35
C ILE A 143 -11.77 -4.31 -14.46
N LEU A 144 -11.47 -3.23 -15.19
CA LEU A 144 -12.37 -2.09 -15.31
C LEU A 144 -13.70 -2.41 -16.01
N ARG A 145 -13.73 -3.44 -16.88
CA ARG A 145 -14.96 -3.94 -17.51
C ARG A 145 -15.73 -4.92 -16.63
N SER A 146 -15.02 -5.78 -15.91
CA SER A 146 -15.59 -6.87 -15.10
C SER A 146 -16.06 -6.39 -13.72
N PHE A 147 -15.50 -5.29 -13.21
CA PHE A 147 -15.87 -4.68 -11.95
C PHE A 147 -16.73 -3.44 -12.20
N PRO A 148 -18.01 -3.41 -11.74
CA PRO A 148 -18.77 -2.18 -11.73
C PRO A 148 -17.95 -1.08 -11.05
N CYS A 149 -17.72 0.02 -11.76
CA CYS A 149 -16.92 1.15 -11.32
C CYS A 149 -17.82 2.39 -11.15
N ARG A 150 -17.49 3.24 -10.17
CA ARG A 150 -18.04 4.60 -10.04
C ARG A 150 -16.90 5.60 -10.02
N ALA A 151 -17.03 6.70 -10.76
CA ALA A 151 -16.10 7.81 -10.65
C ALA A 151 -16.14 8.38 -9.22
N VAL A 152 -14.97 8.74 -8.71
CA VAL A 152 -14.79 9.32 -7.37
C VAL A 152 -13.80 10.47 -7.44
N ASP A 153 -13.88 11.37 -6.48
CA ASP A 153 -12.99 12.52 -6.39
C ASP A 153 -11.57 12.08 -5.99
N GLY A 154 -10.62 12.22 -6.92
CA GLY A 154 -9.23 11.85 -6.72
C GLY A 154 -8.48 12.73 -5.72
N GLU A 155 -8.91 13.98 -5.50
CA GLU A 155 -8.34 14.83 -4.45
C GLU A 155 -8.71 14.33 -3.06
N ARG A 156 -9.96 13.91 -2.86
CA ARG A 156 -10.40 13.31 -1.59
C ARG A 156 -9.68 12.00 -1.28
N LEU A 157 -9.44 11.17 -2.28
CA LEU A 157 -8.70 9.92 -2.09
C LEU A 157 -7.24 10.19 -1.73
N ARG A 158 -6.60 11.15 -2.40
CA ARG A 158 -5.23 11.58 -2.05
C ARG A 158 -5.15 12.17 -0.64
N ALA A 159 -6.12 13.00 -0.25
CA ALA A 159 -6.21 13.53 1.11
C ALA A 159 -6.40 12.41 2.17
N ALA A 160 -6.98 11.28 1.79
CA ALA A 160 -7.11 10.09 2.64
C ALA A 160 -5.88 9.17 2.60
N GLY A 161 -4.86 9.47 1.79
CA GLY A 161 -3.60 8.72 1.71
C GLY A 161 -3.43 7.83 0.47
N ALA A 162 -4.41 7.79 -0.45
CA ALA A 162 -4.27 7.05 -1.71
C ALA A 162 -3.27 7.74 -2.66
N ALA A 163 -2.55 6.97 -3.48
CA ALA A 163 -1.55 7.46 -4.42
C ALA A 163 -0.47 8.33 -3.76
N ALA A 164 -0.28 8.16 -2.46
CA ALA A 164 0.80 8.76 -1.69
C ALA A 164 1.99 7.78 -1.83
N TRP A 165 3.14 8.22 -2.34
CA TRP A 165 4.12 7.30 -2.91
C TRP A 165 5.05 6.72 -1.83
N LEU A 166 6.32 7.11 -1.92
CA LEU A 166 7.39 6.93 -0.97
C LEU A 166 7.59 8.25 -0.24
N ASP A 167 6.50 8.98 0.03
CA ASP A 167 6.58 10.26 0.71
C ASP A 167 6.92 9.96 2.17
N GLU A 168 8.14 10.33 2.52
CA GLU A 168 8.76 10.23 3.85
C GLU A 168 8.02 11.02 4.95
N HIS A 169 6.92 11.69 4.60
CA HIS A 169 6.16 12.61 5.43
C HIS A 169 4.69 12.21 5.63
N LEU A 170 4.26 11.04 5.17
CA LEU A 170 2.91 10.58 5.47
C LEU A 170 2.85 10.09 6.92
N GLU A 171 2.31 10.95 7.78
CA GLU A 171 1.64 10.52 9.00
C GLU A 171 0.47 9.61 8.59
N MET A 172 0.76 8.32 8.41
CA MET A 172 -0.27 7.31 8.15
C MET A 172 -1.23 7.34 9.34
N GLY A 173 -2.46 7.76 9.08
CA GLY A 173 -3.49 7.93 10.10
C GLY A 173 -3.69 6.68 10.95
N SER A 174 -3.96 6.93 12.23
CA SER A 174 -4.22 5.98 13.32
C SER A 174 -2.96 5.35 13.94
N ASP A 175 -2.71 5.72 15.20
CA ASP A 175 -1.87 5.02 16.18
C ASP A 175 -2.48 3.64 16.49
N SER A 176 -2.60 2.77 15.48
CA SER A 176 -2.94 1.38 15.74
C SER A 176 -1.73 0.74 16.43
N PRO A 177 -1.86 0.29 17.69
CA PRO A 177 -0.75 -0.35 18.41
C PRO A 177 -0.29 -1.65 17.74
N ASP A 178 -1.08 -2.18 16.80
CA ASP A 178 -0.82 -3.44 16.09
C ASP A 178 -0.04 -3.25 14.78
N ALA A 179 0.34 -2.01 14.45
CA ALA A 179 1.21 -1.73 13.31
C ALA A 179 2.67 -2.00 13.66
N TRP A 180 3.33 -2.85 12.89
CA TRP A 180 4.75 -3.19 13.11
C TRP A 180 5.49 -3.32 11.79
N SER A 181 6.77 -2.97 11.80
CA SER A 181 7.69 -3.21 10.69
C SER A 181 9.03 -3.67 11.24
N GLU A 182 9.60 -4.69 10.62
CA GLU A 182 10.88 -5.25 11.01
C GLU A 182 11.73 -5.47 9.76
N ILE A 183 12.99 -5.08 9.88
CA ILE A 183 14.03 -5.41 8.94
C ILE A 183 15.02 -6.25 9.73
N SER A 184 15.15 -7.52 9.39
CA SER A 184 16.09 -8.45 10.03
C SER A 184 17.12 -8.93 9.02
N GLN A 185 18.34 -9.18 9.50
CA GLN A 185 19.38 -9.78 8.65
C GLN A 185 19.14 -11.28 8.54
N ILE A 186 19.22 -11.84 7.33
CA ILE A 186 19.16 -13.29 7.15
C ILE A 186 20.55 -13.84 7.48
N ASN A 187 20.63 -14.68 8.51
CA ASN A 187 21.88 -15.23 9.05
C ASN A 187 22.86 -15.69 7.95
N ASP A 188 24.13 -15.35 8.12
CA ASP A 188 25.26 -15.72 7.25
C ASP A 188 25.14 -15.29 5.77
N SER A 189 24.18 -14.43 5.44
CA SER A 189 24.00 -13.84 4.12
C SER A 189 24.07 -12.31 4.15
N SER A 190 24.33 -11.71 2.99
CA SER A 190 24.16 -10.27 2.75
C SER A 190 22.68 -9.87 2.57
N GLY A 191 21.75 -10.82 2.71
CA GLY A 191 20.31 -10.62 2.53
C GLY A 191 19.60 -10.11 3.78
N PHE A 192 18.47 -9.46 3.56
CA PHE A 192 17.59 -8.93 4.58
C PHE A 192 16.19 -9.49 4.38
N ARG A 193 15.54 -9.82 5.49
CA ARG A 193 14.12 -10.09 5.56
C ARG A 193 13.42 -8.81 5.98
N LEU A 194 12.41 -8.45 5.21
CA LEU A 194 11.48 -7.38 5.48
C LEU A 194 10.17 -8.01 5.89
N SER A 195 9.65 -7.61 7.03
CA SER A 195 8.35 -8.05 7.51
C SER A 195 7.58 -6.84 8.02
N THR A 196 6.33 -6.70 7.63
CA THR A 196 5.49 -5.60 8.09
C THR A 196 4.05 -6.06 8.17
N GLY A 197 3.31 -5.53 9.13
CA GLY A 197 1.92 -5.91 9.34
C GLY A 197 1.12 -4.80 10.00
N ARG A 198 -0.18 -4.85 9.76
CA ARG A 198 -1.23 -4.05 10.41
C ARG A 198 -2.57 -4.77 10.21
N ALA A 199 -3.57 -4.51 11.05
CA ALA A 199 -4.89 -5.14 10.98
C ALA A 199 -5.38 -5.45 9.53
N GLY A 200 -5.53 -6.74 9.22
CA GLY A 200 -6.00 -7.22 7.92
C GLY A 200 -4.94 -7.32 6.80
N PHE A 201 -3.69 -6.96 7.07
CA PHE A 201 -2.61 -6.89 6.09
C PHE A 201 -1.26 -7.30 6.69
N ALA A 202 -0.51 -8.13 5.97
CA ALA A 202 0.90 -8.38 6.27
C ALA A 202 1.68 -8.62 4.98
N PHE A 203 2.98 -8.37 5.07
CA PHE A 203 3.93 -8.66 4.03
C PHE A 203 5.20 -9.25 4.63
N GLU A 204 5.75 -10.24 3.96
CA GLU A 204 7.10 -10.74 4.21
C GLU A 204 7.86 -10.90 2.89
N GLY A 205 9.07 -10.33 2.82
CA GLY A 205 9.91 -10.42 1.64
C GLY A 205 11.37 -10.52 2.00
N CYS A 206 12.17 -11.04 1.09
CA CYS A 206 13.63 -11.05 1.22
C CYS A 206 14.24 -10.27 0.06
N PHE A 207 15.30 -9.51 0.34
CA PHE A 207 16.07 -8.83 -0.69
C PHE A 207 17.53 -8.64 -0.26
N GLN A 208 18.40 -8.37 -1.22
CA GLN A 208 19.82 -8.09 -0.95
C GLN A 208 20.11 -6.62 -1.27
N PRO A 209 20.31 -5.76 -0.26
CA PRO A 209 20.63 -4.37 -0.48
C PRO A 209 22.03 -4.25 -1.09
N TRP A 210 22.12 -3.31 -2.02
CA TRP A 210 23.34 -2.91 -2.69
C TRP A 210 23.73 -1.49 -2.27
N VAL A 211 22.75 -0.59 -2.19
CA VAL A 211 22.93 0.78 -1.72
C VAL A 211 22.15 0.95 -0.42
N ALA A 212 22.79 1.65 0.52
CA ALA A 212 22.15 2.21 1.70
C ALA A 212 22.50 3.69 1.74
N ASP A 213 21.48 4.53 1.88
CA ASP A 213 21.61 5.97 2.09
C ASP A 213 20.90 6.35 3.40
N ARG A 214 21.41 7.38 4.07
CA ARG A 214 20.89 7.84 5.35
C ARG A 214 20.78 9.36 5.36
N ASP A 215 19.57 9.84 5.61
CA ASP A 215 19.31 11.24 5.90
C ASP A 215 18.70 11.38 7.31
N GLY A 216 19.53 11.78 8.27
CA GLY A 216 19.16 11.88 9.68
C GLY A 216 18.64 10.56 10.26
N ALA A 217 17.33 10.49 10.45
CA ALA A 217 16.63 9.33 11.01
C ALA A 217 16.15 8.32 9.96
N VAL A 218 16.16 8.73 8.69
CA VAL A 218 15.60 7.94 7.59
C VAL A 218 16.73 7.14 6.96
N VAL A 219 16.48 5.85 6.77
CA VAL A 219 17.34 4.92 6.03
C VAL A 219 16.63 4.53 4.75
N ARG A 220 17.34 4.60 3.64
CA ARG A 220 16.91 4.16 2.32
C ARG A 220 17.76 3.00 1.89
N LEU A 221 17.16 1.86 1.59
CA LEU A 221 17.85 0.67 1.10
C LEU A 221 17.36 0.33 -0.30
N SER A 222 18.26 -0.03 -1.21
CA SER A 222 17.87 -0.50 -2.54
C SER A 222 18.76 -1.64 -3.03
N ASP A 223 18.18 -2.53 -3.83
CA ASP A 223 18.94 -3.55 -4.54
C ASP A 223 19.65 -2.98 -5.78
N ARG A 224 20.50 -3.81 -6.42
CA ARG A 224 21.35 -3.39 -7.56
C ARG A 224 20.55 -2.94 -8.79
N GLY A 225 19.29 -3.35 -8.92
CA GLY A 225 18.40 -2.98 -10.02
C GLY A 225 17.39 -1.89 -9.66
N GLN A 226 17.39 -1.42 -8.41
CA GLN A 226 16.32 -0.60 -7.82
C GLN A 226 14.93 -1.22 -8.02
N GLN A 227 14.87 -2.54 -8.11
CA GLN A 227 13.62 -3.30 -8.19
C GLN A 227 12.95 -3.33 -6.82
N THR A 228 13.74 -3.34 -5.76
CA THR A 228 13.31 -3.18 -4.37
C THR A 228 13.91 -1.91 -3.80
N VAL A 229 13.05 -1.05 -3.24
CA VAL A 229 13.44 0.14 -2.49
C VAL A 229 12.66 0.18 -1.17
N VAL A 230 13.39 0.34 -0.07
CA VAL A 230 12.85 0.43 1.29
C VAL A 230 13.19 1.79 1.86
N PHE A 231 12.23 2.40 2.54
CA PHE A 231 12.40 3.60 3.35
C PHE A 231 12.00 3.25 4.77
N ALA A 232 12.84 3.60 5.74
CA ALA A 232 12.62 3.31 7.15
C ALA A 232 13.01 4.52 8.02
N ASN A 233 12.06 5.08 8.75
CA ASN A 233 12.29 6.11 9.77
C ASN A 233 12.57 5.44 11.12
N LEU A 234 13.77 5.63 11.65
CA LEU A 234 14.24 5.00 12.88
C LEU A 234 13.82 5.73 14.16
N LEU A 235 13.33 6.96 14.06
CA LEU A 235 12.89 7.72 15.25
C LEU A 235 11.51 7.27 15.75
N ASP A 236 10.70 6.67 14.89
CA ASP A 236 9.32 6.28 15.23
C ASP A 236 9.25 5.03 16.11
N GLY A 237 10.36 4.30 16.28
CA GLY A 237 10.43 3.06 17.05
C GLY A 237 9.64 1.88 16.47
N SER A 238 8.85 2.11 15.41
CA SER A 238 8.06 1.12 14.69
C SER A 238 8.89 0.24 13.75
N VAL A 239 10.15 0.62 13.49
CA VAL A 239 11.08 -0.12 12.63
C VAL A 239 12.28 -0.62 13.44
N SER A 240 12.45 -1.94 13.48
CA SER A 240 13.66 -2.59 13.98
C SER A 240 14.69 -2.78 12.85
N LEU A 241 15.97 -2.45 13.11
CA LEU A 241 17.11 -2.72 12.22
C LEU A 241 18.14 -3.63 12.92
N PRO A 242 18.84 -4.50 12.18
CA PRO A 242 19.86 -5.36 12.77
C PRO A 242 21.07 -4.53 13.22
N MET A 243 21.68 -4.90 14.36
CA MET A 243 22.80 -4.17 14.98
C MET A 243 24.00 -3.95 14.03
N LYS A 244 24.27 -4.86 13.10
CA LYS A 244 25.37 -4.74 12.14
C LYS A 244 25.14 -3.61 11.12
N MET A 245 23.89 -3.36 10.72
CA MET A 245 23.54 -2.22 9.86
C MET A 245 23.74 -0.88 10.56
N LYS A 246 23.50 -0.81 11.88
CA LYS A 246 23.79 0.40 12.68
C LYS A 246 25.28 0.77 12.72
N ARG A 247 26.20 -0.04 12.19
CA ARG A 247 27.65 0.26 12.21
C ARG A 247 28.28 0.30 10.83
N ALA A 248 27.77 -0.46 9.86
CA ALA A 248 28.37 -0.58 8.54
C ALA A 248 27.97 0.56 7.57
N TYR A 249 26.89 1.29 7.88
CA TYR A 249 26.31 2.33 7.03
C TYR A 249 26.03 3.63 7.80
N LEU A 250 26.66 3.81 8.98
CA LEU A 250 26.72 5.07 9.74
C LEU A 250 28.15 5.62 9.69
#